data_AF-A0A0Q4YL03-F1
#
_entry.id   AF-A0A0Q4YL03-F1
#
_cell.length_a   1.000
_cell.length_b   1.000
_cell.length_c   1.000
_cell.angle_alpha   90.00
_cell.angle_beta   90.00
_cell.angle_gamma   90.00
#
_symmetry.space_group_name_H-M   'P 1'
#
loop_
_entity.id
_entity.type
_entity.pdbx_description
1 polymer ?
#
loop_
_entity_poly.entity_id
_entity_poly.type
_entity_poly.pdbx_seq_one_letter_code
_entity_poly.pdbx_strand_id
1 'polypeptide(L)'
;MRIWSSFFSSVPTIPPSPAVSTVDPRDRQDLLGSVARFRAQLEAGETVALTKVFFDTEFTEFRGGQLLSIGMVTASGTEFYVERADHSRMDVRQDFVRDTVLTLFGRVPGAGAQGHREMTGRISDFLLSLPAPVEVLYDHKLDRHFLVEALVASGRWAEHWARTTESNIGGQSNSDAARTAATASFSDSAAAGLLQHHALADARALRAAWLTAHDGERLTPIATNTERPSATRPTP
;
A
#
# COMPACT_ATOMS: atom_id res chain seq x y z
N MET A 1 -55.19 3.03 29.95
CA MET A 1 -54.85 1.60 29.80
C MET A 1 -53.87 1.52 28.63
N ARG A 2 -52.53 1.55 28.88
CA ARG A 2 -51.58 0.41 28.73
C ARG A 2 -51.52 -0.12 27.27
N ILE A 3 -50.42 -0.24 26.49
CA ILE A 3 -48.96 -0.42 26.69
C ILE A 3 -48.17 -0.07 25.38
N TRP A 4 -46.86 0.13 25.55
CA TRP A 4 -45.69 0.32 24.65
C TRP A 4 -45.33 -0.75 23.57
N SER A 5 -44.32 -0.39 22.73
CA SER A 5 -43.40 -1.19 21.85
C SER A 5 -43.90 -1.54 20.42
N SER A 6 -43.13 -1.44 19.31
CA SER A 6 -41.70 -1.69 19.08
C SER A 6 -41.18 -1.05 17.78
N PHE A 7 -39.91 -0.63 17.79
CA PHE A 7 -39.05 -0.32 16.64
C PHE A 7 -38.32 -1.59 16.15
N PHE A 8 -38.30 -1.86 14.84
CA PHE A 8 -37.29 -2.65 14.11
C PHE A 8 -37.32 -2.14 12.65
N SER A 9 -36.36 -1.30 12.24
CA SER A 9 -35.10 -1.66 11.56
C SER A 9 -35.30 -2.23 10.15
N SER A 10 -35.34 -1.34 9.15
CA SER A 10 -35.12 -1.70 7.75
C SER A 10 -33.62 -1.58 7.48
N VAL A 11 -32.94 -2.73 7.38
CA VAL A 11 -31.56 -2.78 6.88
C VAL A 11 -31.57 -2.32 5.42
N PRO A 12 -30.78 -1.30 5.02
CA PRO A 12 -30.64 -0.97 3.61
C PRO A 12 -29.97 -2.13 2.90
N THR A 13 -30.67 -2.73 1.93
CA THR A 13 -30.13 -3.74 1.02
C THR A 13 -28.95 -3.16 0.26
N ILE A 14 -27.77 -3.73 0.49
CA ILE A 14 -26.58 -3.49 -0.33
C ILE A 14 -26.93 -3.93 -1.77
N PRO A 15 -26.78 -3.05 -2.78
CA PRO A 15 -27.03 -3.45 -4.16
C PRO A 15 -26.07 -4.58 -4.55
N PRO A 16 -26.52 -5.57 -5.34
CA PRO A 16 -25.63 -6.64 -5.81
C PRO A 16 -24.43 -6.02 -6.53
N SER A 17 -23.23 -6.57 -6.29
CA SER A 17 -22.03 -6.22 -7.04
C SER A 17 -22.35 -6.23 -8.53
N PRO A 18 -21.95 -5.20 -9.30
CA PRO A 18 -22.13 -5.24 -10.74
C PRO A 18 -21.41 -6.48 -11.27
N ALA A 19 -22.08 -7.22 -12.15
CA ALA A 19 -21.53 -8.34 -12.87
C ALA A 19 -20.13 -7.98 -13.37
N VAL A 20 -19.17 -8.91 -13.20
CA VAL A 20 -17.78 -8.77 -13.65
C VAL A 20 -17.80 -8.30 -15.11
N SER A 21 -17.55 -7.00 -15.27
CA SER A 21 -17.54 -6.31 -16.55
C SER A 21 -16.45 -6.92 -17.42
N THR A 22 -16.78 -7.24 -18.67
CA THR A 22 -15.87 -7.75 -19.71
C THR A 22 -14.87 -6.70 -20.22
N VAL A 23 -14.77 -5.56 -19.53
CA VAL A 23 -13.81 -4.50 -19.85
C VAL A 23 -12.46 -4.92 -19.29
N ASP A 24 -11.43 -4.88 -20.13
CA ASP A 24 -10.06 -5.13 -19.72
C ASP A 24 -9.74 -4.25 -18.50
N PRO A 25 -9.32 -4.83 -17.37
CA PRO A 25 -8.97 -4.08 -16.18
C PRO A 25 -8.03 -2.92 -16.49
N ARG A 26 -7.13 -3.07 -17.48
CA ARG A 26 -6.13 -2.07 -17.90
C ARG A 26 -6.72 -0.82 -18.56
N ASP A 27 -7.96 -0.87 -19.05
CA ASP A 27 -8.61 0.25 -19.75
C ASP A 27 -9.31 1.24 -18.80
N ARG A 28 -9.29 1.00 -17.48
CA ARG A 28 -9.85 1.95 -16.51
C ARG A 28 -8.78 2.97 -16.11
N GLN A 29 -9.12 4.26 -16.16
CA GLN A 29 -8.26 5.33 -15.64
C GLN A 29 -8.16 5.30 -14.10
N ASP A 30 -9.16 4.72 -13.43
CA ASP A 30 -9.30 4.66 -11.97
C ASP A 30 -9.11 3.23 -11.44
N LEU A 31 -7.96 2.61 -11.69
CA LEU A 31 -7.71 1.17 -11.51
C LEU A 31 -7.97 0.67 -10.08
N LEU A 32 -7.64 1.44 -9.04
CA LEU A 32 -8.03 1.11 -7.66
C LEU A 32 -9.17 2.00 -7.14
N GLY A 33 -9.70 2.88 -7.99
CA GLY A 33 -10.66 3.90 -7.59
C GLY A 33 -10.06 4.99 -6.70
N SER A 34 -10.84 6.04 -6.44
CA SER A 34 -10.52 7.09 -5.46
C SER A 34 -11.01 6.69 -4.07
N VAL A 35 -10.40 7.28 -3.03
CA VAL A 35 -10.83 7.18 -1.62
C VAL A 35 -12.32 7.51 -1.47
N ALA A 36 -12.86 8.35 -2.37
CA ALA A 36 -14.27 8.68 -2.48
C ALA A 36 -15.19 7.44 -2.52
N ARG A 37 -14.72 6.29 -3.03
CA ARG A 37 -15.52 5.06 -3.07
C ARG A 37 -15.77 4.45 -1.70
N PHE A 38 -14.86 4.68 -0.75
CA PHE A 38 -15.00 4.28 0.65
C PHE A 38 -15.60 5.39 1.51
N ARG A 39 -15.82 6.60 0.94
CA ARG A 39 -16.33 7.76 1.65
C ARG A 39 -17.69 7.50 2.31
N ALA A 40 -18.60 6.77 1.66
CA ALA A 40 -19.88 6.39 2.29
C ALA A 40 -19.71 5.43 3.49
N GLN A 41 -18.66 4.59 3.51
CA GLN A 41 -18.32 3.72 4.64
C GLN A 41 -17.60 4.51 5.76
N LEU A 42 -16.78 5.50 5.39
CA LEU A 42 -16.11 6.44 6.29
C LEU A 42 -17.08 7.43 6.95
N GLU A 43 -18.12 7.85 6.22
CA GLU A 43 -19.14 8.83 6.65
C GLU A 43 -20.26 8.21 7.49
N ALA A 44 -20.42 6.88 7.48
CA ALA A 44 -21.46 6.16 8.23
C ALA A 44 -21.25 6.14 9.77
N GLY A 45 -20.28 6.89 10.29
CA GLY A 45 -20.08 7.10 11.73
C GLY A 45 -19.25 6.03 12.43
N GLU A 46 -18.80 4.99 11.73
CA GLU A 46 -17.66 4.18 12.16
C GLU A 46 -16.39 4.87 11.67
N THR A 47 -15.50 5.27 12.57
CA THR A 47 -14.18 5.79 12.21
C THR A 47 -13.37 4.67 11.54
N VAL A 48 -13.58 4.45 10.25
CA VAL A 48 -12.82 3.46 9.49
C VAL A 48 -11.46 4.07 9.21
N ALA A 49 -10.47 3.78 10.06
CA ALA A 49 -9.10 4.21 9.83
C ALA A 49 -8.56 3.54 8.56
N LEU A 50 -8.27 4.32 7.53
CA LEU A 50 -7.61 3.85 6.30
C LEU A 50 -6.18 3.40 6.63
N THR A 51 -5.83 2.17 6.27
CA THR A 51 -4.43 1.73 6.31
C THR A 51 -3.70 2.38 5.14
N LYS A 52 -2.92 3.43 5.42
CA LYS A 52 -2.06 4.10 4.44
C LYS A 52 -0.79 3.30 4.19
N VAL A 53 -0.44 3.09 2.93
CA VAL A 53 0.76 2.35 2.48
C VAL A 53 1.51 3.19 1.46
N PHE A 54 2.69 3.65 1.83
CA PHE A 54 3.61 4.36 0.93
C PHE A 54 4.42 3.35 0.15
N PHE A 55 4.56 3.53 -1.15
CA PHE A 55 5.35 2.63 -1.96
C PHE A 55 6.12 3.35 -3.05
N ASP A 56 7.18 2.69 -3.49
CA ASP A 56 8.05 3.09 -4.59
C ASP A 56 8.45 1.83 -5.38
N THR A 57 8.78 1.98 -6.67
CA THR A 57 9.17 0.87 -7.53
C THR A 57 10.45 1.16 -8.30
N GLU A 58 11.21 0.10 -8.53
CA GLU A 58 12.31 0.11 -9.48
C GLU A 58 11.99 -0.80 -10.66
N PHE A 59 12.32 -0.37 -11.87
CA PHE A 59 11.92 -1.04 -13.11
C PHE A 59 12.95 -0.86 -14.23
N THR A 60 12.85 -1.69 -15.26
CA THR A 60 13.90 -1.76 -16.30
C THR A 60 13.98 -0.54 -17.21
N GLU A 61 12.84 0.05 -17.58
CA GLU A 61 12.74 1.23 -18.45
C GLU A 61 11.35 1.87 -18.42
N PHE A 62 11.24 3.09 -18.94
CA PHE A 62 10.00 3.87 -18.93
C PHE A 62 8.91 3.39 -19.90
N ARG A 63 9.25 2.59 -20.92
CA ARG A 63 8.30 2.12 -21.94
C ARG A 63 8.41 0.62 -22.12
N GLY A 64 7.37 -0.13 -21.74
CA GLY A 64 7.37 -1.59 -21.84
C GLY A 64 8.36 -2.26 -20.88
N GLY A 65 8.77 -1.54 -19.83
CA GLY A 65 9.67 -2.08 -18.81
C GLY A 65 9.02 -3.14 -17.94
N GLN A 66 9.83 -3.73 -17.06
CA GLN A 66 9.39 -4.73 -16.10
C GLN A 66 9.70 -4.27 -14.68
N LEU A 67 8.83 -4.60 -13.74
CA LEU A 67 9.08 -4.41 -12.31
C LEU A 67 10.30 -5.24 -11.87
N LEU A 68 11.25 -4.56 -11.23
CA LEU A 68 12.46 -5.14 -10.66
C LEU A 68 12.37 -5.27 -9.14
N SER A 69 11.83 -4.26 -8.45
CA SER A 69 11.55 -4.33 -7.02
C SER A 69 10.45 -3.35 -6.62
N ILE A 70 9.84 -3.60 -5.47
CA ILE A 70 8.87 -2.70 -4.85
C ILE A 70 9.09 -2.69 -3.35
N GLY A 71 9.13 -1.49 -2.78
CA GLY A 71 9.16 -1.25 -1.35
C GLY A 71 7.83 -0.68 -0.90
N MET A 72 7.34 -1.12 0.25
CA MET A 72 6.11 -0.63 0.85
C MET A 72 6.31 -0.39 2.35
N VAL A 73 5.75 0.70 2.85
CA VAL A 73 5.76 1.03 4.28
C VAL A 73 4.38 1.53 4.68
N THR A 74 3.76 0.92 5.68
CA THR A 74 2.51 1.42 6.23
C THR A 74 2.75 2.71 7.03
N ALA A 75 1.74 3.53 7.23
CA ALA A 75 1.86 4.69 8.12
C ALA A 75 2.24 4.29 9.56
N SER A 76 1.87 3.08 10.01
CA SER A 76 2.30 2.52 11.31
C SER A 76 3.74 2.00 11.34
N GLY A 77 4.42 1.89 10.18
CA GLY A 77 5.81 1.47 10.07
C GLY A 77 6.02 -0.02 9.76
N THR A 78 4.97 -0.75 9.40
CA THR A 78 5.12 -2.12 8.87
C THR A 78 5.72 -2.05 7.46
N GLU A 79 6.77 -2.81 7.23
CA GLU A 79 7.53 -2.78 5.97
C GLU A 79 7.36 -4.07 5.16
N PHE A 80 7.42 -3.93 3.85
CA PHE A 80 7.50 -5.02 2.90
C PHE A 80 8.43 -4.63 1.75
N TYR A 81 9.23 -5.59 1.31
CA TYR A 81 10.10 -5.40 0.16
C TYR A 81 10.28 -6.73 -0.57
N VAL A 82 10.18 -6.68 -1.89
CA VAL A 82 10.42 -7.82 -2.79
C VAL A 82 11.18 -7.35 -4.01
N GLU A 83 12.10 -8.18 -4.49
CA GLU A 83 12.96 -7.89 -5.63
C GLU A 83 13.11 -9.12 -6.54
N ARG A 84 13.40 -8.89 -7.81
CA ARG A 84 13.71 -9.97 -8.76
C ARG A 84 15.06 -10.57 -8.41
N ALA A 85 15.08 -11.87 -8.15
CA ALA A 85 16.29 -12.65 -7.95
C ALA A 85 16.61 -13.59 -9.13
N ASP A 86 15.72 -13.66 -10.12
CA ASP A 86 15.93 -14.48 -11.31
C ASP A 86 16.99 -13.90 -12.28
N HIS A 87 17.39 -14.70 -13.26
CA HIS A 87 18.42 -14.35 -14.23
C HIS A 87 18.00 -13.25 -15.22
N SER A 88 16.70 -12.98 -15.40
CA SER A 88 16.25 -11.99 -16.40
C SER A 88 16.61 -10.55 -16.01
N ARG A 89 16.91 -10.29 -14.73
CA ARG A 89 17.48 -9.00 -14.31
C ARG A 89 18.88 -8.74 -14.90
N MET A 90 19.59 -9.79 -15.32
CA MET A 90 20.89 -9.65 -16.00
C MET A 90 20.76 -9.11 -17.42
N ASP A 91 19.56 -9.19 -18.01
CA ASP A 91 19.30 -8.69 -19.35
C ASP A 91 18.99 -7.19 -19.41
N VAL A 92 18.94 -6.51 -18.26
CA VAL A 92 18.75 -5.07 -18.21
C VAL A 92 19.87 -4.36 -18.98
N ARG A 93 19.47 -3.55 -19.96
CA ARG A 93 20.37 -2.82 -20.88
C ARG A 93 20.63 -1.37 -20.46
N GLN A 94 19.86 -0.84 -19.52
CA GLN A 94 19.99 0.55 -19.07
C GLN A 94 21.10 0.69 -18.03
N ASP A 95 22.14 1.46 -18.34
CA ASP A 95 23.33 1.63 -17.48
C ASP A 95 22.96 2.12 -16.08
N PHE A 96 22.07 3.11 -15.98
CA PHE A 96 21.59 3.61 -14.69
C PHE A 96 21.01 2.50 -13.80
N VAL A 97 20.15 1.66 -14.37
CA VAL A 97 19.52 0.55 -13.62
C VAL A 97 20.56 -0.48 -13.21
N ARG A 98 21.53 -0.79 -14.09
CA ARG A 98 22.61 -1.75 -13.77
C ARG A 98 23.52 -1.26 -12.65
N ASP A 99 23.94 0.01 -12.73
CA ASP A 99 25.00 0.54 -11.89
C ASP A 99 24.48 1.10 -10.57
N THR A 100 23.22 1.56 -10.54
CA THR A 100 22.62 2.19 -9.36
C THR A 100 21.57 1.29 -8.70
N VAL A 101 20.61 0.76 -9.45
CA VAL A 101 19.49 -0.02 -8.86
C VAL A 101 19.92 -1.44 -8.50
N LEU A 102 20.46 -2.19 -9.48
CA LEU A 102 20.75 -3.62 -9.28
C LEU A 102 21.89 -3.87 -8.28
N THR A 103 22.78 -2.90 -8.06
CA THR A 103 23.87 -3.00 -7.06
C THR A 103 23.35 -2.92 -5.61
N LEU A 104 22.10 -2.45 -5.44
CA LEU A 104 21.41 -2.36 -4.15
C LEU A 104 20.58 -3.61 -3.85
N PHE A 105 20.50 -4.59 -4.75
CA PHE A 105 19.73 -5.81 -4.52
C PHE A 105 20.46 -6.77 -3.57
N GLY A 106 19.71 -7.67 -2.93
CA GLY A 106 20.22 -8.68 -1.99
C GLY A 106 20.54 -8.14 -0.60
N ARG A 107 20.14 -6.90 -0.29
CA ARG A 107 20.39 -6.25 1.01
C ARG A 107 19.36 -6.61 2.08
N VAL A 108 18.14 -6.96 1.65
CA VAL A 108 17.05 -7.39 2.55
C VAL A 108 16.92 -8.92 2.50
N PRO A 109 17.21 -9.65 3.60
CA PRO A 109 17.10 -11.10 3.63
C PRO A 109 15.69 -11.60 3.26
N GLY A 110 15.62 -12.58 2.36
CA GLY A 110 14.36 -13.19 1.95
C GLY A 110 13.54 -12.41 0.91
N ALA A 111 14.00 -11.22 0.49
CA ALA A 111 13.28 -10.38 -0.47
C ALA A 111 13.30 -10.90 -1.92
N GLY A 112 14.22 -11.80 -2.26
CA GLY A 112 14.37 -12.34 -3.61
C GLY A 112 13.19 -13.23 -4.04
N ALA A 113 12.53 -12.86 -5.12
CA ALA A 113 11.50 -13.64 -5.81
C ALA A 113 12.07 -14.30 -7.08
N GLN A 114 11.80 -15.60 -7.24
CA GLN A 114 12.16 -16.44 -8.37
C GLN A 114 11.12 -16.32 -9.49
N GLY A 115 11.04 -15.11 -10.06
CA GLY A 115 10.17 -14.83 -11.20
C GLY A 115 8.94 -13.98 -10.88
N HIS A 116 8.25 -13.60 -11.95
CA HIS A 116 7.15 -12.65 -11.91
C HIS A 116 5.97 -13.15 -11.05
N ARG A 117 5.58 -14.43 -11.17
CA ARG A 117 4.45 -15.00 -10.42
C ARG A 117 4.65 -14.94 -8.91
N GLU A 118 5.85 -15.24 -8.43
CA GLU A 118 6.16 -15.18 -7.00
C GLU A 118 6.15 -13.74 -6.50
N MET A 119 6.75 -12.83 -7.26
CA MET A 119 6.77 -11.41 -6.93
C MET A 119 5.34 -10.84 -6.81
N THR A 120 4.49 -11.05 -7.82
CA THR A 120 3.12 -10.51 -7.82
C THR A 120 2.24 -11.16 -6.75
N GLY A 121 2.44 -12.45 -6.47
CA GLY A 121 1.82 -13.14 -5.34
C GLY A 121 2.17 -12.50 -4.01
N ARG A 122 3.47 -12.31 -3.72
CA ARG A 122 3.93 -11.69 -2.47
C ARG A 122 3.42 -10.26 -2.28
N ILE A 123 3.43 -9.45 -3.35
CA ILE A 123 2.86 -8.07 -3.33
C ILE A 123 1.37 -8.12 -2.96
N SER A 124 0.62 -9.01 -3.63
CA SER A 124 -0.79 -9.18 -3.37
C SER A 124 -1.06 -9.65 -1.94
N ASP A 125 -0.32 -10.65 -1.46
CA ASP A 125 -0.49 -11.23 -0.13
C ASP A 125 -0.21 -10.20 0.97
N PHE A 126 0.84 -9.38 0.80
CA PHE A 126 1.14 -8.30 1.74
C PHE A 126 -0.04 -7.33 1.85
N LEU A 127 -0.50 -6.75 0.75
CA LEU A 127 -1.60 -5.77 0.77
C LEU A 127 -2.90 -6.37 1.31
N LEU A 128 -3.18 -7.64 0.99
CA LEU A 128 -4.39 -8.32 1.47
C LEU A 128 -4.30 -8.73 2.96
N SER A 129 -3.09 -8.82 3.53
CA SER A 129 -2.89 -9.07 4.96
C SER A 129 -3.17 -7.84 5.84
N LEU A 130 -3.13 -6.63 5.28
CA LEU A 130 -3.32 -5.38 6.02
C LEU A 130 -4.79 -5.16 6.42
N PRO A 131 -5.10 -4.35 7.45
CA PRO A 131 -6.47 -3.96 7.75
C PRO A 131 -7.09 -3.17 6.57
N ALA A 132 -8.28 -3.57 6.12
CA ALA A 132 -9.02 -2.83 5.10
C ALA A 132 -9.80 -1.66 5.72
N PRO A 133 -10.08 -0.58 4.97
CA PRO A 133 -9.61 -0.30 3.60
C PRO A 133 -8.14 0.14 3.56
N VAL A 134 -7.46 -0.19 2.47
CA VAL A 134 -6.05 0.15 2.22
C VAL A 134 -5.97 1.30 1.21
N GLU A 135 -5.23 2.34 1.54
CA GLU A 135 -4.90 3.43 0.61
C GLU A 135 -3.41 3.36 0.26
N VAL A 136 -3.10 3.10 -1.01
CA VAL A 136 -1.71 3.12 -1.49
C VAL A 136 -1.34 4.53 -1.97
N LEU A 137 -0.19 5.02 -1.53
CA LEU A 137 0.31 6.37 -1.81
C LEU A 137 1.64 6.28 -2.56
N TYR A 138 1.72 7.03 -3.66
CA TYR A 138 2.87 7.07 -4.57
C TYR A 138 3.06 8.49 -5.08
N ASP A 139 4.27 8.84 -5.52
CA ASP A 139 4.58 10.16 -6.08
C ASP A 139 4.72 10.17 -7.60
N HIS A 140 4.94 9.01 -8.23
CA HIS A 140 5.16 8.92 -9.66
C HIS A 140 4.28 7.88 -10.38
N LYS A 141 3.88 8.21 -11.61
CA LYS A 141 2.82 7.49 -12.35
C LYS A 141 3.23 6.08 -12.77
N LEU A 142 4.53 5.82 -12.92
CA LEU A 142 5.02 4.51 -13.32
C LEU A 142 4.98 3.52 -12.17
N ASP A 143 5.16 3.98 -10.94
CA ASP A 143 5.04 3.18 -9.73
C ASP A 143 3.63 2.62 -9.62
N ARG A 144 2.64 3.51 -9.78
CA ARG A 144 1.24 3.11 -9.88
C ARG A 144 1.00 2.10 -11.00
N HIS A 145 1.54 2.34 -12.19
CA HIS A 145 1.39 1.43 -13.32
C HIS A 145 1.90 0.03 -12.98
N PHE A 146 3.12 -0.10 -12.47
CA PHE A 146 3.71 -1.39 -12.11
C PHE A 146 3.01 -2.07 -10.94
N LEU A 147 2.55 -1.31 -9.94
CA LEU A 147 1.73 -1.87 -8.87
C LEU A 147 0.45 -2.49 -9.46
N VAL A 148 -0.30 -1.75 -10.28
CA VAL A 148 -1.54 -2.27 -10.86
C VAL A 148 -1.28 -3.51 -11.73
N GLU A 149 -0.25 -3.49 -12.58
CA GLU A 149 0.12 -4.68 -13.35
C GLU A 149 0.41 -5.88 -12.45
N ALA A 150 1.12 -5.69 -11.34
CA ALA A 150 1.37 -6.74 -10.37
C ALA A 150 0.08 -7.26 -9.72
N LEU A 151 -0.85 -6.38 -9.35
CA LEU A 151 -2.14 -6.78 -8.76
C LEU A 151 -3.03 -7.53 -9.77
N VAL A 152 -3.05 -7.13 -11.03
CA VAL A 152 -3.76 -7.86 -12.10
C VAL A 152 -3.11 -9.23 -12.33
N ALA A 153 -1.78 -9.28 -12.46
CA ALA A 153 -1.03 -10.50 -12.68
C ALA A 153 -1.09 -11.49 -11.50
N SER A 154 -1.43 -11.03 -10.29
CA SER A 154 -1.70 -11.91 -9.15
C SER A 154 -2.95 -12.78 -9.32
N GLY A 155 -3.86 -12.40 -10.24
CA GLY A 155 -5.16 -13.06 -10.42
C GLY A 155 -6.20 -12.70 -9.35
N ARG A 156 -5.87 -11.81 -8.40
CA ARG A 156 -6.72 -11.43 -7.26
C ARG A 156 -7.30 -10.02 -7.40
N TRP A 157 -7.46 -9.56 -8.64
CA TRP A 157 -7.91 -8.20 -8.96
C TRP A 157 -9.22 -7.82 -8.27
N ALA A 158 -10.21 -8.71 -8.22
CA ALA A 158 -11.49 -8.43 -7.59
C ALA A 158 -11.37 -8.17 -6.08
N GLU A 159 -10.46 -8.86 -5.39
CA GLU A 159 -10.20 -8.65 -3.96
C GLU A 159 -9.56 -7.28 -3.71
N HIS A 160 -8.53 -6.93 -4.48
CA HIS A 160 -7.89 -5.60 -4.42
C HIS A 160 -8.87 -4.50 -4.77
N TRP A 161 -9.61 -4.68 -5.87
CA TRP A 161 -10.65 -3.75 -6.27
C TRP A 161 -11.61 -3.53 -5.11
N ALA A 162 -12.03 -4.51 -4.33
CA ALA A 162 -13.02 -4.33 -3.26
C ALA A 162 -12.53 -3.49 -2.06
N ARG A 163 -11.22 -3.37 -1.83
CA ARG A 163 -10.68 -2.86 -0.54
C ARG A 163 -9.49 -1.91 -0.62
N THR A 164 -8.90 -1.76 -1.80
CA THR A 164 -7.73 -0.91 -2.03
C THR A 164 -8.14 0.30 -2.84
N THR A 165 -7.65 1.47 -2.45
CA THR A 165 -7.75 2.75 -3.17
C THR A 165 -6.35 3.33 -3.34
N GLU A 166 -6.20 4.36 -4.17
CA GLU A 166 -4.91 4.98 -4.45
C GLU A 166 -4.95 6.52 -4.36
N SER A 167 -3.80 7.12 -4.05
CA SER A 167 -3.59 8.57 -4.01
C SER A 167 -2.21 8.94 -4.54
N ASN A 168 -2.16 9.79 -5.57
CA ASN A 168 -0.90 10.41 -6.01
C ASN A 168 -0.56 11.60 -5.11
N ILE A 169 0.61 11.55 -4.47
CA ILE A 169 1.10 12.55 -3.53
C ILE A 169 2.33 13.34 -4.03
N GLY A 170 2.73 13.18 -5.29
CA GLY A 170 3.96 13.75 -5.86
C GLY A 170 4.05 15.28 -5.92
N GLY A 171 3.02 16.00 -5.48
CA GLY A 171 3.06 17.46 -5.29
C GLY A 171 2.78 17.93 -3.85
N GLN A 172 2.44 17.01 -2.94
CA GLN A 172 1.91 17.33 -1.61
C GLN A 172 2.99 17.43 -0.53
N SER A 173 4.22 16.95 -0.82
CA SER A 173 5.33 16.86 0.13
C SER A 173 6.47 17.86 -0.14
N ASN A 174 6.18 18.99 -0.79
CA ASN A 174 7.20 19.95 -1.23
C ASN A 174 7.64 20.99 -0.18
N SER A 175 7.23 20.84 1.09
CA SER A 175 7.69 21.75 2.15
C SER A 175 9.14 21.45 2.56
N ASP A 176 9.86 22.47 3.05
CA ASP A 176 11.23 22.28 3.56
C ASP A 176 11.29 21.26 4.72
N ALA A 177 10.25 21.21 5.56
CA ALA A 177 10.12 20.24 6.62
C ALA A 177 9.98 18.81 6.08
N ALA A 178 9.12 18.60 5.08
CA ALA A 178 8.94 17.30 4.43
C ALA A 178 10.22 16.83 3.72
N ARG A 179 10.92 17.74 3.03
CA ARG A 179 12.21 17.45 2.39
C ARG A 179 13.30 17.10 3.43
N THR A 180 13.30 17.78 4.57
CA THR A 180 14.22 17.47 5.68
C THR A 180 13.94 16.09 6.25
N ALA A 181 12.66 15.74 6.45
CA ALA A 181 12.24 14.42 6.93
C ALA A 181 12.61 13.29 5.94
N ALA A 182 12.41 13.50 4.64
CA ALA A 182 12.86 12.57 3.61
C ALA A 182 14.38 12.35 3.66
N THR A 183 15.15 13.44 3.77
CA THR A 183 16.62 13.39 3.84
C THR A 183 17.11 12.63 5.09
N ALA A 184 16.46 12.84 6.24
CA ALA A 184 16.74 12.08 7.45
C ALA A 184 16.43 10.59 7.25
N SER A 185 15.28 10.26 6.66
CA SER A 185 14.89 8.86 6.36
C SER A 185 15.88 8.15 5.42
N PHE A 186 16.43 8.86 4.43
CA PHE A 186 17.49 8.32 3.59
C PHE A 186 18.77 8.05 4.37
N SER A 187 19.15 8.97 5.27
CA SER A 187 20.33 8.81 6.13
C SER A 187 20.19 7.59 7.05
N ASP A 188 19.02 7.39 7.64
CA ASP A 188 18.72 6.22 8.48
C ASP A 188 18.74 4.92 7.66
N SER A 189 18.17 4.93 6.45
CA SER A 189 18.18 3.77 5.54
C SER A 189 19.59 3.40 5.09
N ALA A 190 20.44 4.40 4.85
CA ALA A 190 21.83 4.20 4.47
C ALA A 190 22.65 3.51 5.58
N ALA A 191 22.31 3.71 6.86
CA ALA A 191 22.92 2.98 7.97
C ALA A 191 22.64 1.46 7.91
N ALA A 192 21.55 1.05 7.25
CA ALA A 192 21.22 -0.35 6.94
C ALA A 192 21.70 -0.80 5.55
N GLY A 193 22.49 0.03 4.85
CA GLY A 193 22.98 -0.25 3.50
C GLY A 193 21.96 -0.07 2.39
N LEU A 194 20.83 0.59 2.67
CA LEU A 194 19.78 0.90 1.69
C LEU A 194 19.90 2.36 1.27
N LEU A 195 20.47 2.60 0.08
CA LEU A 195 20.65 3.94 -0.48
C LEU A 195 19.41 4.37 -1.27
N GLN A 196 19.36 5.64 -1.67
CA GLN A 196 18.38 6.12 -2.66
C GLN A 196 18.46 5.26 -3.94
N HIS A 197 17.31 5.01 -4.58
CA HIS A 197 17.10 4.02 -5.65
C HIS A 197 17.04 2.57 -5.18
N HIS A 198 16.85 2.38 -3.87
CA HIS A 198 16.37 1.13 -3.32
C HIS A 198 14.91 1.37 -2.91
N ALA A 199 13.97 0.71 -3.60
CA ALA A 199 12.54 0.98 -3.45
C ALA A 199 12.01 1.04 -2.00
N LEU A 200 12.57 0.25 -1.06
CA LEU A 200 12.20 0.39 0.37
C LEU A 200 12.69 1.68 1.01
N ALA A 201 13.91 2.14 0.71
CA ALA A 201 14.45 3.40 1.21
C ALA A 201 13.64 4.58 0.67
N ASP A 202 13.28 4.54 -0.61
CA ASP A 202 12.44 5.56 -1.24
C ASP A 202 11.02 5.56 -0.66
N ALA A 203 10.39 4.39 -0.45
CA ALA A 203 9.10 4.29 0.22
C ALA A 203 9.12 4.81 1.68
N ARG A 204 10.21 4.58 2.42
CA ARG A 204 10.42 5.16 3.77
C ARG A 204 10.52 6.68 3.71
N ALA A 205 11.29 7.21 2.77
CA ALA A 205 11.45 8.65 2.59
C ALA A 205 10.13 9.32 2.21
N LEU A 206 9.36 8.70 1.32
CA LEU A 206 8.02 9.15 0.94
C LEU A 206 7.07 9.18 2.14
N ARG A 207 7.07 8.12 2.96
CA ARG A 207 6.32 8.07 4.23
C ARG A 207 6.72 9.20 5.17
N ALA A 208 8.02 9.40 5.41
CA ALA A 208 8.51 10.42 6.32
C ALA A 208 8.09 11.83 5.87
N ALA A 209 8.27 12.13 4.58
CA ALA A 209 7.87 13.40 3.99
C ALA A 209 6.36 13.65 4.13
N TRP A 210 5.54 12.63 3.85
CA TRP A 210 4.09 12.74 3.93
C TRP A 210 3.61 12.93 5.37
N LEU A 211 4.11 12.14 6.32
CA LEU A 211 3.74 12.26 7.74
C LEU A 211 4.08 13.65 8.28
N THR A 212 5.25 14.20 7.95
CA THR A 212 5.61 15.57 8.35
C THR A 212 4.69 16.62 7.71
N ALA A 213 4.29 16.44 6.46
CA ALA A 213 3.36 17.35 5.79
C ALA A 213 1.93 17.27 6.37
N HIS A 214 1.55 16.13 6.96
CA HIS A 214 0.20 15.83 7.44
C HIS A 214 0.13 15.58 8.96
N ASP A 215 1.14 16.01 9.72
CA ASP A 215 1.27 15.75 11.17
C ASP A 215 0.12 16.40 12.01
N GLY A 216 -0.71 17.23 11.37
CA GLY A 216 -1.98 17.75 11.92
C GLY A 216 -3.19 16.80 11.80
N GLU A 217 -3.12 15.77 10.96
CA GLU A 217 -4.12 14.71 10.82
C GLU A 217 -3.70 13.50 11.66
N ARG A 218 -3.96 13.54 12.98
CA ARG A 218 -3.61 12.43 13.90
C ARG A 218 -4.15 11.09 13.37
N LEU A 219 -3.25 10.24 12.87
CA LEU A 219 -3.49 8.82 12.70
C LEU A 219 -3.67 8.21 14.09
N THR A 220 -4.91 7.92 14.44
CA THR A 220 -5.22 7.19 15.67
C THR A 220 -4.57 5.81 15.59
N PRO A 221 -3.81 5.37 16.60
CA PRO A 221 -3.31 4.01 16.65
C PRO A 221 -4.51 3.05 16.61
N ILE A 222 -4.47 2.07 15.71
CA ILE A 222 -5.40 0.94 15.78
C ILE A 222 -5.06 0.22 17.09
N ALA A 223 -5.92 0.37 18.09
CA ALA A 223 -5.81 -0.34 19.34
C ALA A 223 -5.79 -1.84 19.02
N THR A 224 -4.67 -2.51 19.29
CA THR A 224 -4.61 -3.96 19.28
C THR A 224 -5.56 -4.44 20.37
N ASN A 225 -6.63 -5.10 19.97
CA ASN A 225 -7.59 -5.69 20.90
C ASN A 225 -6.93 -6.88 21.58
N THR A 226 -6.14 -6.59 22.60
CA THR A 226 -5.60 -7.57 23.54
C THR A 226 -6.19 -7.24 24.89
N GLU A 227 -6.76 -8.27 25.51
CA GLU A 227 -7.33 -8.32 26.86
C GLU A 227 -8.81 -7.92 27.03
N ARG A 228 -9.64 -8.97 26.90
CA ARG A 228 -10.95 -9.07 27.53
C ARG A 228 -10.73 -9.30 29.04
N PRO A 229 -11.25 -8.48 29.97
CA PRO A 229 -11.19 -8.81 31.39
C PRO A 229 -12.12 -9.99 31.67
N SER A 230 -11.57 -11.07 32.22
CA SER A 230 -12.34 -12.19 32.75
C SER A 230 -13.12 -11.71 33.98
N ALA A 231 -14.44 -11.59 33.85
CA ALA A 231 -15.34 -11.32 34.96
C ALA A 231 -15.48 -12.57 35.84
N THR A 232 -14.76 -12.63 36.95
CA THR A 232 -15.07 -13.56 38.04
C THR A 232 -16.23 -12.98 38.85
N ARG A 233 -17.37 -13.67 38.82
CA ARG A 233 -18.55 -13.35 39.63
C ARG A 233 -18.39 -13.95 41.02
N PRO A 234 -18.86 -13.30 42.11
CA PRO A 234 -18.73 -13.83 43.46
C PRO A 234 -19.86 -14.83 43.76
N THR A 235 -19.58 -15.79 44.63
CA THR A 235 -20.58 -16.62 45.31
C THR A 235 -20.30 -16.64 46.82
N PRO A 236 -21.35 -16.79 47.65
CA PRO A 236 -21.39 -16.40 49.06
C PRO A 236 -20.60 -17.30 50.00
#